data_AF-A0A286BTD8-F1
#
_entry.id   AF-A0A286BTD8-F1
#
_cell.length_a   1.000
_cell.length_b   1.000
_cell.length_c   1.000
_cell.angle_alpha   90.00
_cell.angle_beta   90.00
_cell.angle_gamma   90.00
#
_symmetry.space_group_name_H-M   'P 1'
#
loop_
_entity.id
_entity.type
_entity.pdbx_description
1 polymer ?
#
loop_
_entity_poly.entity_id
_entity_poly.type
_entity_poly.pdbx_seq_one_letter_code
_entity_poly.pdbx_strand_id
1 'polypeptide(L)'
;MNTLLMSDLAICLAIALASASISMTITQTELFAGLRAWTAKKHALLGHLFHCFYCLSHWVVFIAMVIYHPYLLHSGITIVDWAMTAFITLTLTTFINGLMFKVFQAAVTTHVMKHEAQKALQKQD
;
A
#
# COMPACT_ATOMS: atom_id res chain seq x y z
N MET A 1 5.68 24.73 -18.26
CA MET A 1 6.02 23.29 -18.36
C MET A 1 6.64 22.74 -17.08
N ASN A 2 7.77 23.27 -16.58
CA ASN A 2 8.40 22.74 -15.35
C ASN A 2 7.50 22.75 -14.11
N THR A 3 6.72 23.81 -13.88
CA THR A 3 5.86 23.90 -12.68
C THR A 3 4.71 22.88 -12.69
N LEU A 4 4.17 22.55 -13.86
CA LEU A 4 3.11 21.54 -14.04
C LEU A 4 3.66 20.11 -13.91
N LEU A 5 4.85 19.84 -14.45
CA LEU A 5 5.51 18.55 -14.25
C LEU A 5 5.89 18.34 -12.78
N MET A 6 6.31 19.40 -12.08
CA MET A 6 6.58 19.35 -10.64
C MET A 6 5.31 19.11 -9.82
N SER A 7 4.14 19.64 -10.23
CA SER A 7 2.87 19.35 -9.56
C SER A 7 2.43 17.91 -9.76
N ASP A 8 2.51 17.38 -10.99
CA ASP A 8 2.04 16.04 -11.30
C ASP A 8 2.93 14.96 -10.69
N LEU A 9 4.25 15.19 -10.66
CA LEU A 9 5.18 14.33 -9.93
C LEU A 9 4.86 14.32 -8.43
N ALA A 10 4.65 15.48 -7.81
CA ALA A 10 4.29 15.56 -6.41
C ALA A 10 2.97 14.83 -6.10
N ILE A 11 1.97 14.96 -6.99
CA ILE A 11 0.72 14.22 -6.89
C ILE A 11 0.96 12.72 -6.98
N CYS A 12 1.74 12.24 -7.97
CA CYS A 12 2.05 10.81 -8.09
C CYS A 12 2.79 10.26 -6.86
N LEU A 13 3.74 11.03 -6.30
CA LEU A 13 4.42 10.67 -5.06
C LEU A 13 3.45 10.58 -3.87
N ALA A 14 2.56 11.56 -3.72
CA ALA A 14 1.55 11.57 -2.67
C ALA A 14 0.58 10.39 -2.82
N ILE A 15 0.13 10.11 -4.05
CA ILE A 15 -0.70 8.93 -4.36
C ILE A 15 0.04 7.66 -3.97
N ALA A 16 1.33 7.53 -4.32
CA ALA A 16 2.08 6.33 -4.02
C ALA A 16 2.23 6.08 -2.51
N LEU A 17 2.57 7.13 -1.75
CA LEU A 17 2.69 7.06 -0.28
C LEU A 17 1.35 6.75 0.38
N ALA A 18 0.28 7.45 -0.02
CA ALA A 18 -1.05 7.25 0.52
C ALA A 18 -1.58 5.85 0.19
N SER A 19 -1.41 5.39 -1.05
CA SER A 19 -1.87 4.08 -1.50
C SER A 19 -1.15 2.95 -0.76
N ALA A 20 0.16 3.08 -0.56
CA ALA A 20 0.94 2.12 0.21
C ALA A 20 0.46 2.08 1.68
N SER A 21 0.32 3.24 2.30
CA SER A 21 -0.13 3.36 3.69
C SER A 21 -1.54 2.77 3.88
N ILE A 22 -2.50 3.16 3.06
CA ILE A 22 -3.89 2.66 3.12
C ILE A 22 -3.90 1.13 2.94
N SER A 23 -3.15 0.61 1.97
CA SER A 23 -3.13 -0.83 1.69
C SER A 23 -2.53 -1.62 2.84
N MET A 24 -1.41 -1.14 3.40
CA MET A 24 -0.79 -1.76 4.57
C MET A 24 -1.69 -1.68 5.80
N THR A 25 -2.35 -0.54 6.04
CA THR A 25 -3.28 -0.39 7.16
C THR A 25 -4.43 -1.40 7.05
N ILE A 26 -5.10 -1.48 5.91
CA ILE A 26 -6.26 -2.36 5.73
C ILE A 26 -5.85 -3.84 5.80
N THR A 27 -4.70 -4.20 5.23
CA THR A 27 -4.29 -5.61 5.15
C THR A 27 -3.60 -6.13 6.41
N GLN A 28 -2.88 -5.28 7.15
CA GLN A 28 -2.05 -5.71 8.29
C GLN A 28 -2.62 -5.35 9.66
N THR A 29 -3.41 -4.29 9.79
CA THR A 29 -3.87 -3.89 11.13
C THR A 29 -5.04 -4.76 11.61
N GLU A 30 -5.04 -5.04 12.92
CA GLU A 30 -6.05 -5.87 13.58
C GLU A 30 -7.46 -5.25 13.50
N LEU A 31 -7.54 -3.92 13.41
CA LEU A 31 -8.81 -3.21 13.26
C LEU A 31 -9.63 -3.70 12.05
N PHE A 32 -8.95 -4.08 10.97
CA PHE A 32 -9.58 -4.56 9.74
C PHE A 32 -9.67 -6.08 9.64
N ALA A 33 -9.31 -6.83 10.70
CA ALA A 33 -9.40 -8.29 10.71
C ALA A 33 -10.84 -8.79 10.45
N GLY A 34 -11.84 -8.11 11.05
CA GLY A 34 -13.25 -8.41 10.82
C GLY A 34 -13.69 -8.22 9.37
N LEU A 35 -13.26 -7.11 8.74
CA LEU A 35 -13.53 -6.83 7.32
C LEU A 35 -12.89 -7.88 6.40
N ARG A 36 -11.64 -8.25 6.68
CA ARG A 36 -10.91 -9.29 5.96
C ARG A 36 -11.58 -10.66 6.06
N ALA A 37 -12.03 -11.04 7.25
CA ALA A 37 -12.75 -12.29 7.46
C ALA A 37 -14.13 -12.29 6.78
N TRP A 38 -14.85 -11.16 6.82
CA TRP A 38 -16.15 -11.02 6.16
C TRP A 38 -16.05 -11.09 4.64
N THR A 39 -15.09 -10.38 4.04
CA THR A 39 -14.87 -10.39 2.59
C THR A 39 -14.47 -11.77 2.07
N ALA A 40 -13.63 -12.49 2.83
CA ALA A 40 -13.24 -13.87 2.51
C ALA A 40 -14.42 -14.85 2.51
N LYS A 41 -15.41 -14.66 3.39
CA LYS A 41 -16.63 -15.48 3.41
C LYS A 41 -17.55 -15.21 2.21
N LYS A 42 -17.53 -13.99 1.68
CA LYS A 42 -18.44 -13.58 0.59
C LYS A 42 -17.93 -14.01 -0.78
N HIS A 43 -16.63 -13.84 -1.05
CA HIS A 43 -16.05 -14.22 -2.34
C HIS A 43 -14.53 -14.41 -2.22
N ALA A 44 -14.01 -15.53 -2.73
CA ALA A 44 -12.60 -15.90 -2.60
C ALA A 44 -11.63 -14.85 -3.18
N LEU A 45 -11.94 -14.29 -4.36
CA LEU A 45 -11.11 -13.25 -5.00
C LEU A 45 -11.09 -11.93 -4.20
N LEU A 46 -12.22 -11.54 -3.60
CA LEU A 46 -12.26 -10.35 -2.74
C LEU A 46 -11.49 -10.60 -1.45
N GLY A 47 -11.63 -11.80 -0.86
CA GLY A 47 -10.82 -12.20 0.29
C GLY A 47 -9.32 -12.08 0.02
N HIS A 48 -8.85 -12.56 -1.13
CA HIS A 48 -7.44 -12.45 -1.51
C HIS A 48 -6.99 -10.99 -1.64
N LEU A 49 -7.83 -10.14 -2.26
CA LEU A 49 -7.55 -8.71 -2.43
C LEU A 49 -7.30 -8.00 -1.10
N PHE A 50 -8.14 -8.24 -0.09
CA PHE A 50 -8.05 -7.57 1.21
C PHE A 50 -6.97 -8.15 2.14
N HIS A 51 -6.33 -9.27 1.79
CA HIS A 51 -5.18 -9.82 2.51
C HIS A 51 -3.83 -9.48 1.85
N CYS A 52 -3.86 -9.07 0.59
CA CYS A 52 -2.67 -8.78 -0.20
C CYS A 52 -2.48 -7.26 -0.32
N PHE A 53 -1.53 -6.68 0.43
CA PHE A 53 -1.23 -5.23 0.36
C PHE A 53 -0.88 -4.79 -1.06
N TYR A 54 -0.13 -5.62 -1.80
CA TYR A 54 0.24 -5.36 -3.18
C TYR A 54 -1.00 -5.26 -4.08
N CYS A 55 -1.89 -6.24 -3.97
CA CYS A 55 -3.11 -6.33 -4.76
C CYS A 55 -4.03 -5.14 -4.45
N LEU A 56 -4.23 -4.82 -3.17
CA LEU A 56 -5.07 -3.70 -2.75
C LEU A 56 -4.52 -2.35 -3.27
N SER A 57 -3.20 -2.18 -3.28
CA SER A 57 -2.56 -0.96 -3.81
C SER A 57 -2.86 -0.69 -5.27
N HIS A 58 -3.09 -1.71 -6.10
CA HIS A 58 -3.47 -1.49 -7.51
C HIS A 58 -4.77 -0.71 -7.61
N TRP A 59 -5.77 -1.14 -6.83
CA TRP A 59 -7.08 -0.52 -6.82
C TRP A 59 -7.05 0.87 -6.20
N VAL A 60 -6.29 1.06 -5.12
CA VAL A 60 -6.16 2.39 -4.50
C VAL A 60 -5.46 3.37 -5.44
N VAL A 61 -4.40 2.94 -6.13
CA VAL A 61 -3.73 3.77 -7.15
C VAL A 61 -4.67 4.08 -8.31
N PHE A 62 -5.40 3.09 -8.85
CA PHE A 62 -6.33 3.34 -9.97
C PHE A 62 -7.45 4.30 -9.58
N ILE A 63 -8.03 4.16 -8.38
CA ILE A 63 -9.03 5.11 -7.88
C ILE A 63 -8.42 6.51 -7.77
N ALA A 64 -7.22 6.64 -7.22
CA ALA A 64 -6.55 7.93 -7.10
C ALA A 64 -6.22 8.55 -8.46
N MET A 65 -5.76 7.77 -9.43
CA MET A 65 -5.51 8.22 -10.81
C MET A 65 -6.78 8.75 -11.49
N VAL A 66 -7.94 8.14 -11.22
CA VAL A 66 -9.26 8.59 -11.72
C VAL A 66 -9.76 9.84 -10.99
N ILE A 67 -9.30 10.12 -9.77
CA ILE A 67 -9.69 11.33 -9.04
C ILE A 67 -8.79 12.51 -9.46
N TYR A 68 -7.48 12.31 -9.39
CA TYR A 68 -6.49 13.38 -9.53
C TYR A 68 -5.99 13.59 -10.96
N HIS A 69 -6.19 12.62 -11.85
CA HIS A 69 -5.81 12.70 -13.27
C HIS A 69 -4.38 13.22 -13.53
N PRO A 70 -3.32 12.70 -12.88
CA PRO A 70 -1.96 13.19 -13.14
C PRO A 70 -1.42 12.67 -14.49
N TYR A 71 -0.63 13.48 -15.18
CA TYR A 71 0.02 13.11 -16.45
C TYR A 71 1.53 13.43 -16.42
N LEU A 72 2.37 12.39 -16.25
CA LEU A 72 3.83 12.57 -16.27
C LEU A 72 4.39 12.66 -17.69
N LEU A 73 3.77 11.94 -18.61
CA LEU A 73 4.21 11.78 -20.00
C LEU A 73 3.28 12.55 -20.93
N HIS A 74 3.86 13.08 -22.00
CA HIS A 74 3.15 13.87 -23.01
C HIS A 74 3.59 13.39 -24.39
N SER A 75 3.15 12.18 -24.77
CA SER A 75 3.45 11.56 -26.07
C SER A 75 2.46 11.95 -27.17
N GLY A 76 1.35 12.60 -26.79
CA GLY A 76 0.25 12.96 -27.70
C GLY A 76 -0.89 11.92 -27.74
N ILE A 77 -0.71 10.77 -27.06
CA ILE A 77 -1.76 9.75 -26.88
C ILE A 77 -2.14 9.69 -25.40
N THR A 78 -3.19 10.41 -25.03
CA THR A 78 -3.61 10.61 -23.62
C THR A 78 -3.79 9.31 -22.84
N ILE A 79 -4.35 8.26 -23.47
CA ILE A 79 -4.61 6.99 -22.77
C ILE A 79 -3.33 6.23 -22.45
N VAL A 80 -2.33 6.31 -23.33
CA VAL A 80 -1.02 5.68 -23.13
C VAL A 80 -0.26 6.42 -22.04
N ASP A 81 -0.26 7.76 -22.08
CA ASP A 81 0.39 8.59 -21.07
C ASP A 81 -0.21 8.37 -19.67
N TRP A 82 -1.54 8.27 -19.58
CA TRP A 82 -2.23 7.98 -18.32
C TRP A 82 -1.92 6.58 -17.79
N ALA A 83 -1.97 5.56 -18.66
CA ALA A 83 -1.64 4.19 -18.28
C ALA A 83 -0.19 4.07 -17.79
N MET A 84 0.76 4.67 -18.52
CA MET A 84 2.16 4.68 -18.12
C MET A 84 2.36 5.40 -16.79
N THR A 85 1.71 6.55 -16.59
CA THR A 85 1.75 7.29 -15.30
C THR A 85 1.19 6.45 -14.15
N ALA A 86 0.11 5.71 -14.38
CA ALA A 86 -0.47 4.81 -13.39
C ALA A 86 0.51 3.68 -13.01
N PHE A 87 1.15 3.03 -13.99
CA PHE A 87 2.12 1.96 -13.73
C PHE A 87 3.41 2.46 -13.06
N ILE A 88 3.88 3.66 -13.40
CA ILE A 88 5.01 4.31 -12.71
C ILE A 88 4.66 4.54 -11.24
N THR A 89 3.50 5.15 -10.98
CA THR A 89 3.00 5.43 -9.64
C THR A 89 2.82 4.14 -8.83
N LEU A 90 2.27 3.10 -9.47
CA LEU A 90 2.09 1.80 -8.86
C LEU A 90 3.43 1.11 -8.54
N THR A 91 4.42 1.19 -9.43
CA THR A 91 5.77 0.68 -9.17
C THR A 91 6.36 1.34 -7.94
N LEU A 92 6.25 2.66 -7.81
CA LEU A 92 6.70 3.37 -6.63
C LEU A 92 5.92 2.97 -5.37
N THR A 93 4.59 2.85 -5.48
CA THR A 93 3.72 2.39 -4.38
C THR A 93 4.17 1.02 -3.85
N THR A 94 4.47 0.10 -4.76
CA THR A 94 4.86 -1.28 -4.40
C THR A 94 6.26 -1.32 -3.79
N PHE A 95 7.18 -0.48 -4.25
CA PHE A 95 8.48 -0.30 -3.60
C PHE A 95 8.32 0.22 -2.17
N ILE A 96 7.50 1.25 -1.96
CA ILE A 96 7.21 1.80 -0.62
C ILE A 96 6.56 0.75 0.27
N ASN A 97 5.58 0.00 -0.23
CA ASN A 97 4.98 -1.12 0.50
C ASN A 97 6.03 -2.14 0.94
N GLY A 98 6.97 -2.51 0.07
CA GLY A 98 8.06 -3.44 0.41
C GLY A 98 8.93 -2.92 1.55
N LEU A 99 9.25 -1.62 1.54
CA LEU A 99 9.98 -0.97 2.63
C LEU A 99 9.16 -0.97 3.92
N MET A 100 7.90 -0.54 3.87
CA MET A 100 6.98 -0.54 5.02
C MET A 100 6.82 -1.95 5.61
N PHE A 101 6.75 -2.97 4.76
CA PHE A 101 6.58 -4.36 5.20
C PHE A 101 7.82 -4.88 5.90
N LYS A 102 9.02 -4.56 5.42
CA LYS A 102 10.26 -4.87 6.15
C LYS A 102 10.32 -4.19 7.51
N VAL A 103 9.94 -2.91 7.57
CA VAL A 103 9.87 -2.16 8.84
C VAL A 103 8.85 -2.79 9.79
N PHE A 104 7.67 -3.15 9.28
CA PHE A 104 6.62 -3.82 10.04
C PHE A 104 7.08 -5.18 10.59
N GLN A 105 7.73 -6.00 9.78
CA GLN A 105 8.30 -7.28 10.23
C GLN A 105 9.34 -7.08 11.33
N ALA A 106 10.25 -6.12 11.18
CA ALA A 106 11.25 -5.83 12.21
C ALA A 106 10.59 -5.39 13.54
N ALA A 107 9.54 -4.58 13.47
CA ALA A 107 8.77 -4.16 14.64
C ALA A 107 8.05 -5.35 15.32
N VAL A 108 7.38 -6.21 14.55
CA VAL A 108 6.69 -7.40 15.07
C VAL A 108 7.69 -8.37 15.72
N THR A 109 8.81 -8.67 15.06
CA THR A 109 9.86 -9.54 15.62
C THR A 109 10.39 -8.98 16.94
N THR A 110 10.62 -7.67 17.02
CA THR A 110 11.06 -7.02 18.26
C THR A 110 10.02 -7.13 19.37
N HIS A 111 8.74 -6.96 19.05
CA HIS A 111 7.64 -7.11 20.02
C HIS A 111 7.54 -8.53 20.54
N VAL A 112 7.63 -9.54 19.66
CA VAL A 112 7.60 -10.96 20.04
C VAL A 112 8.78 -11.31 20.95
N MET A 113 10.01 -10.92 20.58
CA MET A 113 11.19 -11.17 21.41
C MET A 113 11.07 -10.55 22.81
N LYS A 114 10.56 -9.32 22.92
CA LYS A 114 10.34 -8.66 24.22
C LYS A 114 9.32 -9.42 25.07
N HIS A 115 8.22 -9.85 24.46
CA HIS A 115 7.18 -10.60 25.14
C HIS A 115 7.66 -11.99 25.59
N GLU A 116 8.47 -12.68 24.79
CA GLU A 116 9.10 -13.95 25.18
C GLU A 116 10.12 -13.78 26.31
N ALA A 117 10.97 -12.75 26.26
CA ALA A 117 11.92 -12.44 27.32
C ALA A 117 11.21 -12.13 28.66
N GLN A 118 10.11 -11.37 28.62
CA GLN A 118 9.28 -11.11 29.81
C GLN A 118 8.69 -12.40 30.39
N LYS A 119 8.17 -13.29 29.54
CA LYS A 119 7.65 -14.59 30.00
C LYS A 119 8.73 -15.49 30.61
N ALA A 120 9.95 -15.46 30.07
CA ALA A 120 11.05 -16.24 30.61
C ALA A 120 11.49 -15.76 32.00
N LEU A 121 11.56 -14.44 32.20
CA LEU A 121 11.88 -13.83 33.51
C LEU A 121 10.80 -14.13 34.56
N GLN A 122 9.52 -14.02 34.21
CA GLN A 122 8.41 -14.33 35.12
C GLN A 122 8.33 -15.82 35.52
N LYS A 123 8.99 -16.72 34.78
CA LYS A 123 9.00 -18.16 35.08
C LYS A 123 10.17 -18.57 35.96
N GLN A 124 11.09 -17.65 36.25
CA GLN A 124 12.27 -17.87 37.11
C GLN A 124 12.07 -17.35 38.55
N ASP A 125 11.01 -16.60 38.81
CA ASP A 125 10.53 -16.21 40.14
C ASP A 125 9.49 -17.21 40.68
#